data_AF-A0A939XQR1-F1
#
_entry.id   AF-A0A939XQR1-F1
#
_cell.length_a   1.000
_cell.length_b   1.000
_cell.length_c   1.000
_cell.angle_alpha   90.00
_cell.angle_beta   90.00
_cell.angle_gamma   90.00
#
_symmetry.space_group_name_H-M   'P 1'
#
loop_
_entity.id
_entity.type
_entity.pdbx_description
1 polymer ?
#
loop_
_entity_poly.entity_id
_entity_poly.type
_entity_poly.pdbx_seq_one_letter_code
_entity_poly.pdbx_strand_id
1 'polypeptide(L)' 'LPQEAMYPWVEALGFVVPIKYYFLIMVDQALNGIDLYYSRFYYAALIGFTILPMLLSWRLKKECMNPIYVP' A
#
# COMPACT_ATOMS: atom_id res chain seq x y z
N LEU A 1 5.19 -6.41 -12.93
CA LEU A 1 4.27 -6.32 -14.09
C LEU A 1 4.72 -5.14 -14.94
N PRO A 2 4.87 -5.27 -16.26
CA PRO A 2 5.16 -4.12 -17.11
C PRO A 2 3.99 -3.14 -16.98
N GLN A 3 4.24 -2.01 -16.34
CA GLN A 3 3.22 -1.00 -16.02
C GLN A 3 2.61 -0.43 -17.31
N GLU A 4 3.45 -0.29 -18.33
CA GLU A 4 3.14 0.18 -19.68
C GLU A 4 2.15 -0.70 -20.46
N ALA A 5 1.90 -1.94 -20.03
CA ALA A 5 1.00 -2.88 -20.71
C ALA A 5 -0.38 -2.99 -20.03
N MET A 6 -0.60 -2.28 -18.93
CA MET A 6 -1.84 -2.38 -18.15
C MET A 6 -2.88 -1.37 -18.62
N TYR A 7 -4.17 -1.74 -18.55
CA TYR A 7 -5.24 -0.77 -18.74
C TYR A 7 -5.15 0.33 -17.65
N PRO A 8 -5.39 1.61 -17.96
CA PRO A 8 -5.13 2.73 -17.04
C PRO A 8 -5.82 2.62 -15.68
N TRP A 9 -7.02 2.06 -15.65
CA TRP A 9 -7.78 1.86 -14.40
C TRP A 9 -7.17 0.75 -13.53
N VAL A 10 -6.60 -0.28 -14.15
CA VAL A 10 -5.89 -1.36 -13.42
C VAL A 10 -4.58 -0.82 -12.87
N GLU A 11 -3.90 0.04 -13.63
CA GLU A 11 -2.70 0.73 -13.15
C GLU A 11 -3.00 1.58 -11.91
N ALA A 12 -4.11 2.34 -11.93
CA ALA A 12 -4.57 3.15 -10.81
C ALA A 12 -4.79 2.29 -9.54
N LEU A 13 -5.43 1.12 -9.68
CA LEU A 13 -5.59 0.17 -8.57
C LEU A 13 -4.24 -0.37 -8.08
N GLY A 14 -3.27 -0.54 -8.97
CA GLY A 14 -1.91 -0.95 -8.62
C GLY A 14 -1.22 -0.01 -7.62
N PHE A 15 -1.55 1.29 -7.61
CA PHE A 15 -0.99 2.23 -6.62
C PHE A 15 -1.58 2.07 -5.21
N VAL A 16 -2.73 1.41 -5.08
CA VAL A 16 -3.37 1.15 -3.77
C VAL A 16 -2.78 -0.09 -3.10
N VAL A 17 -2.31 -1.06 -3.90
CA VAL A 17 -1.85 -2.36 -3.38
C VAL A 17 -0.39 -2.26 -2.91
N PRO A 18 -0.06 -2.66 -1.66
CA PRO A 18 1.30 -2.56 -1.13
C PRO A 18 2.31 -3.44 -1.89
N ILE A 19 1.83 -4.52 -2.53
CA ILE A 19 2.65 -5.50 -3.24
C ILE A 19 3.43 -4.88 -4.41
N LYS A 20 2.89 -3.83 -5.05
CA LYS A 20 3.57 -3.07 -6.11
C LYS A 20 4.87 -2.46 -5.59
N TYR A 21 4.80 -1.79 -4.44
CA TYR A 21 5.95 -1.12 -3.83
C TYR A 21 7.00 -2.11 -3.34
N TYR A 22 6.59 -3.26 -2.78
CA TYR A 22 7.53 -4.33 -2.42
C TYR A 22 8.30 -4.86 -3.63
N PHE A 23 7.61 -5.07 -4.76
CA PHE A 23 8.27 -5.53 -5.98
C PHE A 23 9.30 -4.52 -6.50
N LEU A 24 8.95 -3.22 -6.53
CA LEU A 24 9.85 -2.15 -6.97
C LEU A 24 11.11 -2.05 -6.09
N ILE A 25 10.94 -2.10 -4.77
CA ILE A 25 12.08 -2.12 -3.83
C ILE A 25 12.96 -3.34 -4.07
N MET A 26 12.38 -4.52 -4.27
CA MET A 26 13.16 -5.72 -4.53
C MET A 26 13.98 -5.60 -5.81
N VAL A 27 13.42 -5.03 -6.88
CA VAL A 27 14.16 -4.79 -8.12
C VAL A 27 15.30 -3.79 -7.89
N ASP A 28 15.04 -2.68 -7.19
CA ASP A 28 16.06 -1.67 -6.91
C ASP A 28 17.21 -2.21 -6.04
N GLN A 29 16.90 -3.01 -5.03
CA GLN A 29 17.89 -3.50 -4.07
C GLN A 29 18.60 -4.78 -4.56
N ALA A 30 17.87 -5.72 -5.18
CA ALA A 30 18.43 -7.00 -5.59
C ALA A 30 19.05 -6.97 -6.99
N LEU A 31 18.53 -6.13 -7.89
CA LEU A 31 19.03 -6.03 -9.27
C LEU A 31 19.95 -4.83 -9.47
N ASN A 32 19.50 -3.62 -9.07
CA ASN A 32 20.27 -2.40 -9.30
C ASN A 32 21.30 -2.11 -8.20
N GLY A 33 21.10 -2.63 -6.98
CA GLY A 33 22.00 -2.40 -5.84
C GLY A 33 22.08 -0.93 -5.40
N ILE A 34 21.02 -0.15 -5.67
CA ILE A 34 20.99 1.29 -5.38
C ILE A 34 20.70 1.51 -3.90
N ASP A 35 21.31 2.53 -3.30
CA ASP A 35 21.06 2.89 -1.90
C ASP A 35 19.57 3.11 -1.60
N LEU A 36 19.17 2.69 -0.40
CA LEU A 36 17.80 2.80 0.14
C LEU A 36 17.21 4.21 0.08
N TYR A 37 18.06 5.24 0.03
CA TYR A 37 17.65 6.63 -0.07
C TYR A 37 16.80 6.91 -1.32
N TYR A 38 17.12 6.27 -2.46
CA TYR A 38 16.39 6.48 -3.70
C TYR A 38 15.00 5.82 -3.68
N SER A 39 14.85 4.72 -2.95
CA SER A 39 13.58 3.99 -2.80
C SER A 39 12.70 4.51 -1.64
N ARG A 40 13.07 5.63 -0.99
CA ARG A 40 12.38 6.18 0.20
C ARG A 40 10.88 6.41 0.01
N PHE A 41 10.45 6.81 -1.18
CA PHE A 41 9.05 7.08 -1.47
C PHE A 41 8.21 5.78 -1.44
N TYR A 42 8.79 4.66 -1.86
CA TYR A 42 8.15 3.36 -1.80
C TYR A 42 8.02 2.88 -0.34
N TYR A 43 9.03 3.12 0.50
CA TYR A 43 8.94 2.86 1.93
C TYR A 43 7.90 3.76 2.62
N ALA A 44 7.82 5.04 2.26
CA ALA A 44 6.81 5.95 2.79
C ALA A 44 5.38 5.51 2.42
N ALA A 45 5.17 5.01 1.21
CA ALA A 45 3.88 4.44 0.79
C ALA A 45 3.50 3.20 1.61
N LEU A 46 4.46 2.29 1.87
CA LEU A 46 4.25 1.12 2.73
C LEU A 46 3.92 1.50 4.17
N ILE A 47 4.61 2.50 4.73
CA ILE A 47 4.32 3.05 6.07
C ILE A 47 2.93 3.70 6.08
N GLY A 48 2.57 4.45 5.04
CA GLY A 48 1.23 5.00 4.88
C GLY A 48 0.16 3.91 4.91
N PHE A 49 0.39 2.81 4.21
CA PHE A 49 -0.53 1.67 4.18
C PHE A 49 -0.73 1.00 5.55
N THR A 50 0.29 0.98 6.43
CA THR A 50 0.15 0.41 7.79
C THR A 50 -0.45 1.40 8.78
N ILE A 51 -0.16 2.70 8.64
CA ILE A 51 -0.71 3.75 9.51
C ILE A 51 -2.18 4.02 9.20
N LEU A 52 -2.58 3.96 7.93
CA LEU A 52 -3.96 4.23 7.48
C LEU A 52 -5.02 3.37 8.21
N PRO A 53 -4.89 2.03 8.32
CA PRO A 53 -5.82 1.22 9.10
C PRO A 53 -5.72 1.49 10.60
N MET A 54 -4.55 1.87 11.13
CA MET A 54 -4.43 2.27 12.53
C MET A 54 -5.24 3.53 12.83
N LEU A 55 -5.24 4.52 11.95
CA LEU A 55 -6.08 5.72 12.09
C LEU A 55 -7.57 5.38 12.00
N LEU A 56 -7.95 4.45 11.12
CA LEU A 56 -9.34 4.02 10.95
C LEU A 56 -9.83 3.08 12.08
N SER A 57 -8.91 2.51 12.86
CA SER A 57 -9.22 1.58 13.95
C SER A 57 -10.13 2.18 15.01
N TRP A 58 -10.06 3.50 15.26
CA TRP A 58 -10.96 4.18 16.19
C TRP A 58 -12.41 4.17 15.71
N ARG A 59 -12.63 4.34 14.40
CA ARG A 59 -13.96 4.26 13.80
C ARG A 59 -14.49 2.83 13.90
N LEU A 60 -13.68 1.84 13.55
CA LEU A 60 -14.05 0.43 13.69
C LEU A 60 -14.39 0.08 15.14
N LYS A 61 -13.58 0.53 16.11
CA LYS A 61 -13.86 0.35 17.53
C LYS A 61 -15.21 0.96 17.92
N LYS A 62 -15.55 2.14 17.43
CA LYS A 62 -16.83 2.80 17.72
C LYS A 62 -18.03 2.00 17.17
N GLU A 63 -17.93 1.50 15.94
CA GLU A 63 -18.98 0.66 15.34
C GLU A 63 -19.09 -0.70 16.05
N CYS A 64 -17.98 -1.31 16.44
CA CYS A 64 -17.98 -2.57 17.20
C CYS A 64 -18.61 -2.46 18.60
N MET A 65 -18.58 -1.26 19.22
CA MET A 65 -19.19 -1.04 20.54
C MET A 65 -20.70 -0.79 20.47
N ASN A 66 -21.23 -0.35 19.33
CA ASN A 66 -22.65 -0.18 19.08
C ASN A 66 -23.10 -1.02 17.87
N PRO A 67 -22.99 -2.37 17.94
CA PRO A 67 -23.38 -3.21 16.83
C PRO A 67 -24.90 -3.11 16.65
N ILE A 68 -25.34 -2.44 15.60
CA ILE A 68 -26.75 -2.43 15.19
C ILE A 68 -27.02 -3.82 14.59
N TYR A 69 -27.63 -4.69 15.38
CA TYR A 69 -28.03 -6.02 14.92
C TYR A 69 -29.22 -5.86 13.97
N VAL A 70 -28.96 -5.97 12.66
CA VAL A 70 -30.01 -6.06 11.64
C VAL A 70 -30.37 -7.55 11.52
N PRO A 71 -31.63 -7.95 11.78
CA PRO A 71 -32.05 -9.34 11.75
C PRO A 71 -32.02 -9.96 10.35
#